data_AF-A0A450YT09-F1
#
_entry.id   AF-A0A450YT09-F1
#
_cell.length_a   1.000
_cell.length_b   1.000
_cell.length_c   1.000
_cell.angle_alpha   90.00
_cell.angle_beta   90.00
_cell.angle_gamma   90.00
#
_symmetry.space_group_name_H-M   'P 1'
#
loop_
_entity.id
_entity.type
_entity.pdbx_description
1 polymer ?
#
loop_
_entity_poly.entity_id
_entity_poly.type
_entity_poly.pdbx_seq_one_letter_code
_entity_poly.pdbx_strand_id
1 'polypeptide(L)' 'MDTEVTLTNQPRGVRLEFRVVAVNKAGEGEPSNGVLATL' A
#
# COMPACT_ATOMS: atom_id res chain seq x y z
N MET A 1 -11.45 9.85 -9.05
CA MET A 1 -10.59 9.49 -7.90
C MET A 1 -10.13 8.08 -8.19
N ASP A 2 -8.85 7.92 -8.48
CA ASP A 2 -8.28 6.60 -8.72
C ASP A 2 -7.99 5.92 -7.39
N THR A 3 -8.27 4.63 -7.30
CA THR A 3 -8.10 3.82 -6.08
C THR A 3 -7.06 2.73 -6.28
N GLU A 4 -6.27 2.85 -7.34
CA GLU A 4 -5.25 1.89 -7.76
C GLU A 4 -3.93 2.60 -8.03
N VAL A 5 -2.83 1.91 -7.73
CA VAL A 5 -1.47 2.32 -8.07
C VAL A 5 -0.61 1.09 -8.31
N THR A 6 0.24 1.16 -9.34
CA THR A 6 1.25 0.12 -9.60
C THR A 6 2.59 0.57 -9.04
N LEU A 7 3.12 -0.20 -8.09
CA LEU A 7 4.47 -0.01 -7.59
C LEU A 7 5.44 -0.84 -8.45
N THR A 8 6.56 -0.26 -8.85
CA THR A 8 7.59 -0.90 -9.68
C THR A 8 8.91 -0.98 -8.95
N ASN A 9 9.82 -1.86 -9.40
CA ASN A 9 11.18 -2.03 -8.86
C ASN A 9 11.24 -2.60 -7.43
N GLN A 10 10.32 -3.50 -7.09
CA GLN A 10 10.35 -4.22 -5.82
C GLN A 10 11.46 -5.29 -5.83
N PRO A 11 12.12 -5.55 -4.69
CA PRO A 11 13.05 -6.65 -4.54
C PRO A 11 12.36 -7.99 -4.79
N ARG A 12 13.01 -8.87 -5.58
CA ARG A 12 12.50 -10.21 -5.91
C ARG A 12 12.75 -11.17 -4.75
N GLY A 13 11.84 -12.13 -4.54
CA GLY A 13 11.99 -13.16 -3.52
C GLY A 13 11.89 -12.66 -2.07
N VAL A 14 11.53 -11.39 -1.85
CA VAL A 14 11.31 -10.81 -0.52
C VAL A 14 9.81 -10.67 -0.27
N ARG A 15 9.38 -11.05 0.95
CA ARG A 15 8.01 -10.79 1.42
C ARG A 15 7.87 -9.33 1.82
N LEU A 16 6.97 -8.62 1.16
CA LEU A 16 6.62 -7.25 1.44
C LEU A 16 5.20 -7.19 1.99
N GLU A 17 4.97 -6.29 2.93
CA GLU A 17 3.63 -5.98 3.42
C GLU A 17 3.19 -4.62 2.86
N PHE A 18 1.98 -4.59 2.32
CA PHE A 18 1.36 -3.38 1.78
C PHE A 18 0.14 -2.99 2.61
N ARG A 19 -0.01 -1.69 2.83
CA ARG A 19 -1.16 -1.06 3.50
C ARG A 19 -1.54 0.21 2.78
N VAL A 20 -2.82 0.55 2.80
CA VAL A 20 -3.36 1.77 2.21
C VAL A 20 -3.81 2.71 3.32
N VAL A 21 -3.49 3.99 3.19
CA VAL A 21 -3.92 5.05 4.12
C VAL A 21 -4.79 6.03 3.35
N ALA A 22 -6.00 6.29 3.84
CA ALA A 22 -6.87 7.30 3.27
C ALA A 22 -6.45 8.70 3.76
N VAL A 23 -6.43 9.69 2.87
CA VAL A 23 -6.05 11.08 3.21
C VAL A 23 -7.18 12.02 2.84
N ASN A 24 -7.54 12.91 3.76
CA ASN A 24 -8.52 13.97 3.53
C ASN A 24 -8.03 15.31 4.15
N LYS A 25 -8.85 16.35 4.13
CA LYS A 25 -8.48 17.68 4.66
C LYS A 25 -8.12 17.68 6.16
N ALA A 26 -8.67 16.75 6.94
CA ALA A 26 -8.37 16.60 8.36
C ALA A 26 -7.07 15.82 8.62
N GLY A 27 -6.53 15.14 7.61
CA GLY A 27 -5.29 14.37 7.70
C GLY A 27 -5.42 12.93 7.21
N GLU A 28 -4.52 12.09 7.72
CA GLU A 28 -4.48 10.65 7.45
C GLU A 28 -5.47 9.89 8.34
N GLY A 29 -6.16 8.91 7.77
CA GLY A 29 -6.96 7.95 8.53
C GLY A 29 -6.14 6.75 9.01
N GLU A 30 -6.81 5.81 9.67
CA GLU A 30 -6.18 4.54 10.05
C GLU A 30 -5.74 3.73 8.82
N PRO A 31 -4.57 3.06 8.87
CA PRO A 31 -4.16 2.17 7.81
C PRO A 31 -5.12 1.00 7.62
N SER A 32 -5.23 0.52 6.38
CA SER A 32 -5.92 -0.73 6.06
C SER A 32 -5.26 -1.94 6.72
N ASN A 33 -5.94 -3.08 6.65
CA ASN A 33 -5.29 -4.37 6.86
C ASN A 33 -4.06 -4.52 5.94
N GLY A 34 -3.03 -5.16 6.46
CA GLY A 34 -1.83 -5.50 5.71
C GLY A 34 -2.06 -6.66 4.75
N VAL A 35 -1.47 -6.58 3.57
CA VAL A 35 -1.44 -7.67 2.58
C VAL A 35 0.00 -8.04 2.30
N LEU A 36 0.33 -9.33 2.40
CA LEU A 36 1.64 -9.86 2.06
C LEU A 36 1.72 -10.20 0.57
N ALA A 37 2.79 -9.78 -0.09
CA ALA A 37 3.10 -10.19 -1.45
C ALA A 37 4.59 -10.50 -1.62
N THR A 38 4.92 -11.28 -2.65
CA THR A 38 6.31 -11.58 -3.07
C THR A 38 6.32 -11.60 -4.59
N LEU A 39 7.38 -11.03 -5.17
CA LEU A 39 7.61 -11.00 -6.61
C LEU A 39 8.50 -12.16 -7.08
#